data_AF-A0AAN7ZKR6-F1
#
_entry.id   AF-A0AAN7ZKR6-F1
#
_cell.length_a   1.000
_cell.length_b   1.000
_cell.length_c   1.000
_cell.angle_alpha   90.00
_cell.angle_beta   90.00
_cell.angle_gamma   90.00
#
_symmetry.space_group_name_H-M   'P 1'
#
loop_
_entity.id
_entity.type
_entity.pdbx_description
1 polymer ?
#
loop_
_entity_poly.entity_id
_entity_poly.type
_entity_poly.pdbx_seq_one_letter_code
_entity_poly.pdbx_strand_id
1 'polypeptide(L)'
;MVSGELQRQFNISYEPHQRFDQLWHAHNDVSHLTPKQLLFKDLKFLENLPIPGLPMLVREYLLFTNVHEQLISFCDEVNSATVVIMGLKVANDEVFRDIAVFSNTHKKMRDSLVEHLMISTDLGLIEGAVDVPDIRYFTQNNVKMSRKQIIPLIKSIKI
;
A
#
# COMPACT_ATOMS: atom_id res chain seq x y z
N MET A 1 10.70 0.54 29.65
CA MET A 1 10.41 1.61 30.63
C MET A 1 9.95 2.93 29.99
N VAL A 2 9.51 2.98 28.73
CA VAL A 2 9.17 4.24 28.02
C VAL A 2 7.72 4.71 28.24
N SER A 3 6.78 3.84 28.65
CA SER A 3 5.35 4.22 28.66
C SER A 3 4.94 5.19 29.78
N GLY A 4 5.62 5.16 30.93
CA GLY A 4 5.16 5.89 32.13
C GLY A 4 5.53 7.37 32.21
N GLU A 5 6.50 7.84 31.40
CA GLU A 5 6.95 9.24 31.40
C GLU A 5 5.99 10.15 30.63
N LEU A 6 5.58 9.72 29.43
CA LEU A 6 4.58 10.42 28.63
C LEU A 6 3.22 10.47 29.32
N GLN A 7 2.82 9.39 29.99
CA GLN A 7 1.56 9.37 30.72
C GLN A 7 1.53 10.40 31.86
N ARG A 8 2.62 10.50 32.62
CA ARG A 8 2.76 11.49 33.69
C ARG A 8 2.83 12.92 33.14
N GLN A 9 3.59 13.13 32.07
CA GLN A 9 3.75 14.46 31.46
C GLN A 9 2.44 15.02 30.90
N PHE A 10 1.61 14.17 30.29
CA PHE A 10 0.36 14.59 29.64
C PHE A 10 -0.90 14.26 30.45
N ASN A 11 -0.74 13.87 31.72
CA ASN A 11 -1.82 13.49 32.63
C ASN A 11 -2.81 12.49 32.01
N ILE A 12 -2.28 11.52 31.27
CA ILE A 12 -3.06 10.50 30.57
C ILE A 12 -3.55 9.48 31.60
N SER A 13 -4.87 9.45 31.81
CA SER A 13 -5.52 8.58 32.81
C SER A 13 -5.96 7.22 32.27
N TYR A 14 -5.77 6.94 30.97
CA TYR A 14 -6.21 5.71 30.33
C TYR A 14 -5.08 4.68 30.22
N GLU A 15 -5.47 3.40 30.30
CA GLU A 15 -4.57 2.26 30.15
C GLU A 15 -3.94 2.23 28.74
N PRO A 16 -2.60 2.19 28.61
CA PRO A 16 -1.90 2.29 27.32
C PRO A 16 -2.35 1.25 26.29
N HIS A 17 -2.54 0.00 26.73
CA HIS A 17 -2.93 -1.10 25.86
C HIS A 17 -4.34 -0.90 25.29
N GLN A 18 -5.31 -0.55 26.13
CA GLN A 18 -6.67 -0.27 25.69
C GLN A 18 -6.72 0.91 24.72
N ARG A 19 -5.94 1.96 24.97
CA ARG A 19 -5.87 3.11 24.06
C ARG A 19 -5.21 2.76 22.74
N PHE A 20 -4.14 1.97 22.78
CA PHE A 20 -3.48 1.47 21.60
C PHE A 20 -4.46 0.66 20.74
N ASP A 21 -5.18 -0.29 21.34
CA ASP A 21 -6.14 -1.13 20.62
C ASP A 21 -7.25 -0.28 19.97
N GLN A 22 -7.80 0.70 20.70
CA GLN A 22 -8.81 1.62 20.15
C GLN A 22 -8.28 2.41 18.94
N LEU A 23 -7.08 2.98 19.05
CA LEU A 23 -6.47 3.75 17.97
C LEU A 23 -6.12 2.85 16.79
N TRP A 24 -5.64 1.63 17.07
CA TRP A 24 -5.31 0.65 16.06
C TRP A 24 -6.56 0.18 15.30
N HIS A 25 -7.65 -0.10 16.01
CA HIS A 25 -8.94 -0.45 15.39
C HIS A 25 -9.47 0.71 14.55
N ALA A 26 -9.51 1.93 15.09
CA ALA A 26 -9.97 3.11 14.34
C ALA A 26 -9.08 3.41 13.12
N HIS A 27 -7.77 3.20 13.23
CA HIS A 27 -6.84 3.38 12.12
C HIS A 27 -7.09 2.38 10.99
N ASN A 28 -7.41 1.12 11.33
CA ASN A 28 -7.62 0.05 10.34
C ASN A 28 -9.06 -0.05 9.85
N ASP A 29 -10.03 0.57 10.53
CA ASP A 29 -11.40 0.67 10.02
C ASP A 29 -11.44 1.58 8.78
N VAL A 30 -11.73 0.95 7.65
CA VAL A 30 -11.88 1.59 6.34
C VAL A 30 -13.16 1.18 5.65
N SER A 31 -14.10 0.60 6.39
CA SER A 31 -15.36 0.08 5.89
C SER A 31 -16.23 1.14 5.18
N HIS A 32 -16.06 2.41 5.53
CA HIS A 32 -16.80 3.53 4.96
C HIS A 32 -16.11 4.23 3.78
N LEU A 33 -14.89 3.81 3.41
CA LEU A 33 -14.11 4.47 2.36
C LEU A 33 -14.35 3.81 1.00
N THR A 34 -14.50 4.64 -0.04
CA THR A 34 -14.49 4.15 -1.42
C THR A 34 -13.10 3.67 -1.82
N PRO A 35 -12.97 2.83 -2.87
CA PRO A 35 -11.66 2.40 -3.35
C PRO A 35 -10.72 3.56 -3.68
N LYS A 36 -11.23 4.64 -4.30
CA LYS A 36 -10.42 5.83 -4.57
C LYS A 36 -9.96 6.52 -3.28
N GLN A 37 -10.84 6.67 -2.28
CA GLN A 37 -10.48 7.30 -1.00
C GLN A 37 -9.43 6.49 -0.24
N LEU A 38 -9.47 5.16 -0.33
CA LEU A 38 -8.44 4.28 0.22
C LEU A 38 -7.04 4.59 -0.33
N LEU A 39 -6.93 4.88 -1.63
CA LEU A 39 -5.66 5.25 -2.25
C LEU A 39 -5.12 6.60 -1.73
N PHE A 40 -6.00 7.54 -1.38
CA PHE A 40 -5.58 8.84 -0.84
C PHE A 40 -5.16 8.79 0.65
N LYS A 41 -5.68 7.83 1.43
CA LYS A 41 -5.52 7.78 2.90
C LYS A 41 -4.05 7.82 3.35
N ASP A 42 -3.19 7.04 2.70
CA ASP A 42 -1.74 7.05 2.93
C ASP A 42 -0.98 7.09 1.60
N LEU A 43 -1.21 8.17 0.86
CA LEU A 43 -0.54 8.42 -0.42
C LEU A 43 0.86 9.01 -0.22
N LYS A 44 1.82 8.49 -0.98
CA LYS A 44 3.15 9.08 -1.17
C LYS A 44 3.41 9.26 -2.65
N PHE A 45 4.27 10.21 -2.98
CA PHE A 45 4.73 10.44 -4.34
C PHE A 45 6.22 10.17 -4.41
N LEU A 46 6.63 9.48 -5.46
CA LEU A 46 8.00 9.46 -5.95
C LEU A 46 8.01 10.20 -7.28
N GLU A 47 8.41 11.47 -7.26
CA GLU A 47 8.22 12.38 -8.39
C GLU A 47 6.74 12.40 -8.81
N ASN A 48 6.39 11.94 -10.01
CA ASN A 48 5.01 11.87 -10.49
C ASN A 48 4.37 10.49 -10.31
N LEU A 49 5.05 9.54 -9.65
CA LEU A 49 4.54 8.20 -9.41
C LEU A 49 3.84 8.11 -8.04
N PRO A 50 2.50 7.97 -7.99
CA PRO A 50 1.77 7.71 -6.75
C PRO A 50 2.04 6.30 -6.20
N ILE A 51 2.28 6.23 -4.89
CA ILE A 51 2.58 5.00 -4.14
C ILE A 51 1.69 4.90 -2.88
N PRO A 52 0.38 4.64 -3.04
CA PRO A 52 -0.54 4.48 -1.92
C PRO A 52 -0.23 3.24 -1.08
N GLY A 53 -0.31 3.41 0.24
CA GLY A 53 -0.26 2.32 1.22
C GLY A 53 -1.67 1.99 1.71
N LEU A 54 -2.06 0.71 1.65
CA LEU A 54 -3.35 0.23 2.11
C LEU A 54 -3.21 -0.48 3.47
N PRO A 55 -4.19 -0.29 4.39
CA PRO A 55 -4.26 -1.04 5.64
C PRO A 55 -4.87 -2.45 5.46
N MET A 56 -4.85 -2.96 4.24
CA MET A 56 -5.34 -4.28 3.83
C MET A 56 -4.44 -4.81 2.73
N LEU A 57 -4.62 -6.07 2.34
CA LEU A 57 -3.92 -6.61 1.16
C LEU A 57 -4.48 -5.97 -0.12
N VAL A 58 -3.62 -5.70 -1.09
CA VAL A 58 -4.01 -5.23 -2.41
C VAL A 58 -4.98 -6.23 -3.04
N ARG A 59 -4.78 -7.54 -2.82
CA ARG A 59 -5.71 -8.55 -3.30
C ARG A 59 -7.13 -8.35 -2.76
N GLU A 60 -7.29 -7.94 -1.51
CA GLU A 60 -8.58 -7.68 -0.89
C GLU A 60 -9.20 -6.39 -1.45
N TYR A 61 -8.38 -5.36 -1.63
CA TYR A 61 -8.77 -4.10 -2.27
C TYR A 61 -9.29 -4.32 -3.71
N LEU A 62 -8.67 -5.21 -4.48
CA LEU A 62 -9.08 -5.53 -5.85
C LEU A 62 -10.43 -6.26 -5.94
N LEU A 63 -11.01 -6.70 -4.83
CA LEU A 63 -12.35 -7.30 -4.80
C LEU A 63 -13.46 -6.25 -4.66
N PHE A 64 -13.13 -4.97 -4.47
CA PHE A 64 -14.13 -3.92 -4.36
C PHE A 64 -14.87 -3.71 -5.70
N THR A 65 -16.16 -3.47 -5.61
CA THR A 65 -16.98 -3.12 -6.78
C THR A 65 -16.44 -1.86 -7.47
N ASN A 66 -16.36 -1.90 -8.80
CA ASN A 66 -15.88 -0.79 -9.64
C ASN A 66 -14.43 -0.37 -9.34
N VAL A 67 -13.59 -1.24 -8.76
CA VAL A 67 -12.20 -0.88 -8.41
C VAL A 67 -11.38 -0.39 -9.61
N HIS A 68 -11.60 -0.94 -10.80
CA HIS A 68 -10.90 -0.52 -12.03
C HIS A 68 -11.26 0.92 -12.42
N GLU A 69 -12.55 1.27 -12.42
CA GLU A 69 -13.02 2.63 -12.69
C GLU A 69 -12.49 3.62 -11.65
N GLN A 70 -12.44 3.20 -10.38
CA GLN A 70 -11.88 4.01 -9.30
C GLN A 70 -10.36 4.21 -9.45
N LEU A 71 -9.63 3.21 -9.94
CA LEU A 71 -8.19 3.33 -10.26
C LEU A 71 -7.95 4.29 -11.42
N ILE A 72 -8.79 4.24 -12.48
CA ILE A 72 -8.73 5.20 -13.58
C ILE A 72 -8.99 6.62 -13.05
N SER A 73 -10.10 6.81 -12.32
CA SER A 73 -10.44 8.12 -11.76
C SER A 73 -9.36 8.65 -10.82
N PHE A 74 -8.71 7.78 -10.04
CA PHE A 74 -7.58 8.15 -9.19
C PHE A 74 -6.39 8.63 -10.04
N CYS A 75 -5.99 7.86 -11.04
CA CYS A 75 -4.90 8.20 -11.96
C CYS A 75 -5.12 9.55 -12.66
N ASP A 76 -6.36 9.81 -13.11
CA ASP A 76 -6.75 11.08 -13.71
C ASP A 76 -6.64 12.24 -12.70
N GLU A 77 -7.10 12.03 -11.46
CA GLU A 77 -7.10 13.06 -10.41
C GLU A 77 -5.68 13.43 -9.95
N VAL A 78 -4.76 12.46 -9.89
CA VAL A 78 -3.35 12.71 -9.54
C VAL A 78 -2.46 13.00 -10.75
N ASN A 79 -3.04 13.10 -11.96
CA ASN A 79 -2.35 13.33 -13.22
C ASN A 79 -1.17 12.38 -13.45
N SER A 80 -1.38 11.08 -13.19
CA SER A 80 -0.37 10.05 -13.36
C SER A 80 -0.95 8.81 -14.03
N ALA A 81 -0.26 8.34 -15.06
CA ALA A 81 -0.70 7.18 -15.84
C ALA A 81 -0.46 5.83 -15.14
N THR A 82 0.32 5.80 -14.06
CA THR A 82 0.76 4.58 -13.37
C THR A 82 0.66 4.77 -11.86
N VAL A 83 0.29 3.73 -11.12
CA VAL A 83 0.28 3.74 -9.65
C VAL A 83 0.86 2.43 -9.11
N VAL A 84 1.64 2.52 -8.03
CA VAL A 84 2.16 1.37 -7.28
C VAL A 84 1.44 1.25 -5.95
N ILE A 85 0.56 0.28 -5.84
CA ILE A 85 -0.26 0.08 -4.65
C ILE A 85 0.42 -0.94 -3.76
N MET A 86 0.55 -0.62 -2.46
CA MET A 86 1.19 -1.49 -1.49
C MET A 86 0.22 -1.88 -0.38
N GLY A 87 0.06 -3.17 -0.15
CA GLY A 87 -0.79 -3.70 0.91
C GLY A 87 -0.01 -4.14 2.13
N LEU A 88 -0.66 -4.02 3.29
CA LEU A 88 -0.18 -4.53 4.56
C LEU A 88 -1.36 -5.08 5.34
N LYS A 89 -1.25 -6.32 5.78
CA LYS A 89 -2.18 -6.91 6.74
C LYS A 89 -1.40 -7.59 7.85
N VAL A 90 -1.89 -7.45 9.08
CA VAL A 90 -1.38 -8.20 10.23
C VAL A 90 -2.51 -9.11 10.70
N ALA A 91 -2.30 -10.42 10.70
CA ALA A 91 -3.28 -11.40 11.13
C ALA A 91 -2.56 -12.57 11.82
N ASN A 92 -3.08 -13.00 12.98
CA ASN A 92 -2.50 -14.10 13.77
C ASN A 92 -0.98 -13.96 14.03
N ASP A 93 -0.55 -12.74 14.41
CA ASP A 93 0.87 -12.37 14.61
C ASP A 93 1.78 -12.48 13.38
N GLU A 94 1.21 -12.77 12.20
CA GLU A 94 1.91 -12.78 10.93
C GLU A 94 1.66 -11.48 10.15
N VAL A 95 2.70 -11.01 9.48
CA VAL A 95 2.66 -9.83 8.62
C VAL A 95 2.59 -10.29 7.17
N PHE A 96 1.61 -9.78 6.42
CA PHE A 96 1.44 -10.06 5.00
C PHE A 96 1.61 -8.76 4.22
N ARG A 97 2.27 -8.86 3.07
CA ARG A 97 2.46 -7.77 2.12
C ARG A 97 2.23 -8.24 0.70
N ASP A 98 1.66 -7.37 -0.10
CA ASP A 98 1.52 -7.53 -1.53
C ASP A 98 1.63 -6.17 -2.22
N ILE A 99 1.90 -6.22 -3.52
CA ILE A 99 2.12 -5.05 -4.36
C ILE A 99 1.31 -5.24 -5.63
N ALA A 100 0.75 -4.15 -6.14
CA ALA A 100 0.26 -4.13 -7.51
C ALA A 100 0.73 -2.89 -8.26
N VAL A 101 0.91 -3.04 -9.56
CA VAL A 101 1.20 -1.93 -10.48
C VAL A 101 0.08 -1.84 -11.49
N PHE A 102 -0.63 -0.71 -11.49
CA PHE A 102 -1.70 -0.41 -12.44
C PHE A 102 -1.24 0.67 -13.42
N SER A 103 -1.58 0.53 -14.70
CA SER A 103 -1.48 1.62 -15.67
C SER A 103 -2.48 1.43 -16.80
N ASN A 104 -3.40 2.39 -16.95
CA ASN A 104 -4.42 2.36 -17.99
C ASN A 104 -3.83 2.63 -19.39
N THR A 105 -3.10 3.75 -19.54
CA THR A 105 -2.66 4.24 -20.86
C THR A 105 -1.20 3.92 -21.19
N HIS A 106 -0.37 3.58 -20.20
CA HIS A 106 1.09 3.43 -20.35
C HIS A 106 1.58 2.05 -19.92
N LYS A 107 1.03 0.98 -20.54
CA LYS A 107 1.38 -0.42 -20.22
C LYS A 107 2.89 -0.72 -20.25
N LYS A 108 3.63 -0.09 -21.16
CA LYS A 108 5.11 -0.21 -21.23
C LYS A 108 5.81 0.31 -19.97
N MET A 109 5.33 1.42 -19.40
CA MET A 109 5.88 1.95 -18.14
C MET A 109 5.60 1.00 -16.98
N ARG A 110 4.37 0.49 -16.89
CA ARG A 110 4.01 -0.55 -15.91
C ARG A 110 4.91 -1.78 -16.05
N ASP A 111 5.09 -2.29 -17.26
CA ASP A 111 5.86 -3.51 -17.47
C ASP A 111 7.35 -3.30 -17.16
N SER A 112 7.92 -2.15 -17.54
CA SER A 112 9.30 -1.78 -17.15
C SER A 112 9.46 -1.66 -15.64
N LEU A 113 8.48 -1.06 -14.95
CA LEU A 113 8.49 -0.95 -13.50
C LEU A 113 8.40 -2.33 -12.83
N VAL A 114 7.53 -3.20 -13.34
CA VAL A 114 7.38 -4.58 -12.89
C VAL A 114 8.68 -5.36 -13.08
N GLU A 115 9.32 -5.27 -14.25
CA GLU A 115 10.60 -5.92 -14.51
C GLU A 115 11.66 -5.50 -13.49
N HIS A 116 11.78 -4.19 -13.21
CA HIS A 116 12.74 -3.70 -12.22
C HIS A 116 12.43 -4.16 -10.79
N LEU A 117 11.16 -4.17 -10.40
CA LEU A 117 10.75 -4.69 -9.09
C LEU A 117 11.06 -6.20 -8.97
N MET A 118 10.84 -6.97 -10.04
CA MET A 118 11.12 -8.42 -10.07
C MET A 118 12.61 -8.76 -10.07
N ILE A 119 13.47 -7.89 -10.62
CA ILE A 119 14.93 -8.05 -10.55
C ILE A 119 15.45 -7.94 -9.11
N SER A 120 14.77 -7.17 -8.25
CA SER A 120 15.14 -7.05 -6.84
C SER A 120 14.75 -8.32 -6.08
N THR A 121 15.68 -9.27 -5.99
CA THR A 121 15.51 -10.54 -5.27
C THR A 121 15.17 -10.32 -3.79
N ASP A 122 15.59 -9.19 -3.23
CA ASP A 122 15.33 -8.82 -1.83
C ASP A 122 13.84 -8.62 -1.54
N LEU A 123 13.01 -8.33 -2.55
CA LEU A 123 11.57 -8.17 -2.35
C LEU A 123 10.83 -9.52 -2.25
N GLY A 124 11.37 -10.57 -2.87
CA GLY A 124 10.72 -11.89 -2.91
C GLY A 124 9.33 -11.82 -3.53
N LEU A 125 9.18 -11.10 -4.66
CA LEU A 125 7.92 -10.94 -5.36
C LEU A 125 7.57 -12.21 -6.13
N ILE A 126 6.33 -12.67 -5.96
CA ILE A 126 5.74 -13.76 -6.75
C ILE A 126 4.50 -13.22 -7.42
N GLU A 127 4.47 -13.28 -8.75
CA GLU A 127 3.32 -12.83 -9.52
C GLU A 127 2.10 -13.72 -9.24
N GLY A 128 0.95 -13.09 -9.01
CA GLY A 128 -0.33 -13.74 -8.82
C GLY A 128 -1.36 -13.27 -9.85
N ALA A 129 -2.36 -14.12 -10.08
CA ALA A 129 -3.48 -13.79 -10.95
C ALA A 129 -4.56 -12.99 -10.19
N VAL A 130 -5.08 -11.96 -10.86
CA VAL A 130 -6.21 -11.14 -10.42
C VAL A 130 -7.10 -10.82 -11.62
N ASP A 131 -8.40 -10.67 -11.37
CA ASP A 131 -9.40 -10.38 -12.41
C ASP A 131 -9.70 -8.86 -12.47
N VAL A 132 -8.65 -8.06 -12.64
CA VAL A 132 -8.74 -6.61 -12.80
C VAL A 132 -7.90 -6.22 -14.01
N PRO A 133 -8.45 -5.52 -15.00
CA PRO A 133 -7.68 -5.14 -16.18
C PRO A 133 -6.52 -4.20 -15.85
N ASP A 134 -5.50 -4.24 -16.71
CA ASP A 134 -4.36 -3.31 -16.71
C ASP A 134 -3.47 -3.31 -15.45
N ILE A 135 -3.71 -4.24 -14.52
CA ILE A 135 -2.93 -4.41 -13.29
C ILE A 135 -2.01 -5.62 -13.36
N ARG A 136 -0.88 -5.54 -12.66
CA ARG A 136 0.02 -6.66 -12.37
C ARG A 136 0.12 -6.80 -10.86
N TYR A 137 -0.12 -7.99 -10.32
CA TYR A 137 -0.23 -8.25 -8.89
C TYR A 137 0.86 -9.21 -8.41
N PHE A 138 1.41 -8.94 -7.22
CA PHE A 138 2.49 -9.72 -6.64
C PHE A 138 2.31 -9.89 -5.14
N THR A 139 2.47 -11.12 -4.63
CA THR A 139 2.70 -11.33 -3.20
C THR A 139 4.16 -11.01 -2.87
N GLN A 140 4.43 -10.49 -1.68
CA GLN A 140 5.78 -10.11 -1.26
C GLN A 140 6.24 -10.96 -0.07
N ASN A 141 7.13 -11.90 -0.31
CA ASN A 141 7.60 -12.83 0.72
C ASN A 141 8.54 -12.16 1.73
N ASN A 142 9.31 -11.14 1.32
CA ASN A 142 10.14 -10.40 2.26
C ASN A 142 9.33 -9.31 2.95
N VAL A 143 8.61 -9.68 4.00
CA VAL A 143 7.72 -8.79 4.76
C VAL A 143 8.45 -7.66 5.51
N LYS A 144 9.78 -7.77 5.65
CA LYS A 144 10.63 -6.72 6.23
C LYS A 144 10.84 -5.54 5.29
N MET A 145 10.59 -5.72 3.98
CA MET A 145 10.74 -4.68 2.97
C MET A 145 9.47 -3.83 2.89
N SER A 146 9.44 -2.76 3.68
CA SER A 146 8.36 -1.77 3.65
C SER A 146 8.48 -0.82 2.47
N ARG A 147 7.47 0.03 2.27
CA ARG A 147 7.50 1.16 1.32
C ARG A 147 8.76 2.03 1.45
N LYS A 148 9.32 2.17 2.67
CA LYS A 148 10.56 2.95 2.89
C LYS A 148 11.79 2.33 2.21
N GLN A 149 11.82 1.02 2.04
CA GLN A 149 12.89 0.31 1.33
C GLN A 149 12.58 0.15 -0.17
N ILE A 150 11.29 0.08 -0.54
CA ILE A 150 10.87 -0.06 -1.94
C ILE A 150 10.95 1.26 -2.71
N ILE A 151 10.62 2.41 -2.11
CA ILE A 151 10.73 3.72 -2.77
C ILE A 151 12.15 3.96 -3.34
N PRO A 152 13.25 3.75 -2.60
CA PRO A 152 14.60 3.88 -3.15
C PRO A 152 14.89 2.96 -4.35
N LEU A 153 14.33 1.73 -4.36
CA LEU A 153 14.48 0.79 -5.48
C LEU A 153 13.72 1.27 -6.73
N ILE A 154 12.57 1.92 -6.54
CA ILE A 154 11.84 2.53 -7.65
C ILE A 154 12.57 3.78 -8.15
N LYS A 155 13.20 4.55 -7.25
CA LYS A 155 13.92 5.78 -7.62
C LYS A 155 15.16 5.54 -8.47
N SER A 156 15.78 4.36 -8.39
CA SER A 156 16.92 4.03 -9.27
C SER A 156 16.50 3.85 -10.73
N ILE A 157 15.19 3.73 -10.98
CA ILE A 157 14.59 3.70 -12.31
C ILE A 157 14.49 5.16 -12.77
N LYS A 158 15.20 5.50 -13.84
CA LYS A 158 14.98 6.76 -14.55
C LYS A 158 13.67 6.63 -15.33
N ILE A 159 12.54 6.91 -14.67
CA ILE A 159 11.21 6.97 -15.28
C ILE A 159 11.04 8.34 -15.95
#